data_AF-X4ZFM0-F1
#
_entry.id   AF-X4ZFM0-F1
#
_cell.length_a   1.000
_cell.length_b   1.000
_cell.length_c   1.000
_cell.angle_alpha   90.00
_cell.angle_beta   90.00
_cell.angle_gamma   90.00
#
_symmetry.space_group_name_H-M   'P 1'
#
loop_
_entity.id
_entity.type
_entity.pdbx_description
1 polymer ?
#
loop_
_entity_poly.entity_id
_entity_poly.type
_entity_poly.pdbx_seq_one_letter_code
_entity_poly.pdbx_strand_id
1 'polypeptide(L)' 'MPYAFIWFYTAFLLIWTGMAVFAAIRPYYFWKVTQGWKAVKEPPRAYFIFSRIIAVLFSVIGIYLLTVGYWSRLF' A
#
# COMPACT_ATOMS: atom_id res chain seq x y z
N MET A 1 17.57 -14.77 -16.65
CA MET A 1 16.87 -13.45 -16.65
C MET A 1 15.47 -13.42 -16.01
N PRO A 2 14.72 -14.52 -15.77
CA PRO A 2 13.37 -14.43 -15.16
C PRO A 2 13.40 -14.15 -13.64
N TYR A 3 14.46 -14.56 -12.94
CA TYR A 3 14.56 -14.39 -11.48
C TYR A 3 14.70 -12.93 -11.04
N ALA A 4 15.42 -12.10 -11.79
CA ALA A 4 15.57 -10.68 -11.46
C ALA A 4 14.23 -9.94 -11.50
N PHE A 5 13.40 -10.24 -12.52
CA PHE A 5 12.05 -9.70 -12.62
C PHE A 5 11.15 -10.14 -11.45
N ILE A 6 11.24 -11.41 -11.07
CA ILE A 6 10.50 -11.95 -9.92
C ILE A 6 10.90 -11.25 -8.62
N TRP A 7 12.19 -11.10 -8.35
CA TRP A 7 12.69 -10.42 -7.15
C TRP A 7 12.26 -8.95 -7.12
N PHE A 8 12.36 -8.25 -8.24
CA PHE A 8 11.89 -6.87 -8.35
C PHE A 8 10.39 -6.75 -8.10
N TYR A 9 9.59 -7.62 -8.71
CA TYR A 9 8.14 -7.66 -8.52
C TYR A 9 7.76 -7.93 -7.05
N THR A 10 8.40 -8.91 -6.41
CA THR A 10 8.17 -9.21 -4.99
C THR A 10 8.58 -8.04 -4.09
N ALA A 11 9.73 -7.41 -4.33
CA ALA A 11 10.17 -6.24 -3.59
C ALA A 11 9.19 -5.06 -3.74
N PHE A 12 8.70 -4.81 -4.96
CA PHE A 12 7.67 -3.81 -5.23
C PHE A 12 6.39 -4.11 -4.45
N LEU A 13 5.88 -5.34 -4.50
CA LEU A 13 4.68 -5.72 -3.79
C LEU A 13 4.83 -5.58 -2.27
N LEU A 14 5.99 -5.93 -1.71
CA LEU A 14 6.25 -5.77 -0.27
C LEU A 14 6.20 -4.30 0.14
N ILE A 15 6.88 -3.42 -0.60
CA ILE A 15 6.89 -1.98 -0.33
C ILE A 15 5.48 -1.41 -0.49
N TRP A 16 4.80 -1.73 -1.59
CA TRP A 16 3.45 -1.24 -1.88
C TRP A 16 2.46 -1.69 -0.81
N THR A 17 2.47 -2.98 -0.43
CA THR A 17 1.58 -3.52 0.60
C THR A 17 1.88 -2.90 1.96
N GLY A 18 3.16 -2.74 2.32
CA GLY A 18 3.57 -2.07 3.55
C GLY A 18 3.09 -0.62 3.62
N MET A 19 3.21 0.12 2.51
CA MET A 19 2.69 1.49 2.41
C MET A 19 1.16 1.53 2.50
N ALA A 20 0.45 0.60 1.86
CA ALA A 20 -1.01 0.52 1.93
C ALA A 20 -1.51 0.21 3.35
N VAL A 21 -0.85 -0.73 4.05
CA VAL A 21 -1.13 -1.02 5.46
C VAL A 21 -0.86 0.20 6.34
N PHE A 22 0.28 0.87 6.14
CA PHE A 22 0.60 2.08 6.90
C PHE A 22 -0.42 3.20 6.66
N ALA A 23 -0.84 3.42 5.41
CA ALA A 23 -1.88 4.37 5.05
C ALA A 23 -3.26 4.01 5.66
N ALA A 24 -3.58 2.71 5.77
CA ALA A 24 -4.81 2.25 6.42
C ALA A 24 -4.79 2.52 7.93
N ILE A 25 -3.68 2.23 8.62
CA ILE A 25 -3.56 2.43 10.07
C ILE A 25 -3.51 3.92 10.41
N ARG A 26 -2.65 4.68 9.74
CA ARG A 26 -2.38 6.11 10.02
C ARG A 26 -2.54 6.99 8.77
N PRO A 27 -3.78 7.17 8.26
CA PRO A 27 -4.02 7.91 7.01
C PRO A 27 -3.56 9.37 7.07
N TYR A 28 -3.70 10.04 8.23
CA TYR A 28 -3.25 11.43 8.41
C TYR A 28 -1.74 11.57 8.29
N TYR A 29 -0.97 10.70 8.95
CA TYR A 29 0.49 10.74 8.87
C TYR A 29 0.98 10.41 7.46
N PHE A 30 0.36 9.41 6.82
CA PHE A 30 0.66 9.05 5.44
C PHE A 30 0.43 10.24 4.48
N TRP A 31 -0.71 10.91 4.61
CA TRP A 31 -1.01 12.11 3.84
C TRP A 31 -0.04 13.24 4.15
N LYS A 32 0.30 13.49 5.42
CA LYS A 32 1.23 14.54 5.83
C LYS A 32 2.61 14.38 5.19
N VAL A 33 3.10 13.14 5.11
CA VAL A 33 4.39 12.82 4.47
C VAL A 33 4.31 12.96 2.94
N THR A 34 3.26 12.40 2.32
CA THR A 34 3.18 12.29 0.85
C THR A 34 2.65 13.55 0.16
N GLN A 35 1.68 14.22 0.77
CA GLN A 35 0.90 15.30 0.18
C GLN A 35 0.90 16.57 1.05
N GLY A 36 1.28 16.48 2.33
CA GLY A 36 1.25 17.62 3.26
C GLY A 36 2.13 18.80 2.83
N TRP A 37 3.23 18.56 2.12
CA TRP A 37 4.10 19.61 1.59
C TRP A 37 3.50 20.37 0.40
N LYS A 38 2.50 19.79 -0.29
CA LYS A 38 1.78 20.45 -1.41
C LYS A 38 0.52 21.17 -0.95
N ALA A 39 0.04 20.87 0.24
CA ALA A 39 -1.30 21.25 0.67
C ALA A 39 -1.29 22.66 1.26
N VAL A 40 -2.14 23.54 0.70
CA VAL A 40 -2.38 24.90 1.24
C VAL A 40 -3.26 24.85 2.50
N LYS A 41 -4.09 23.80 2.64
CA LYS A 41 -4.99 23.57 3.79
C LYS A 41 -5.14 22.09 4.08
N GLU A 42 -5.35 21.75 5.35
CA GLU A 42 -5.65 20.37 5.77
C GLU A 42 -7.02 19.89 5.25
N PRO A 43 -7.11 18.65 4.71
CA PRO A 43 -8.34 18.05 4.26
C PRO A 43 -9.35 17.82 5.41
N PRO A 44 -10.65 17.79 5.10
CA PRO A 44 -11.67 17.44 6.08
C PRO A 44 -11.55 15.98 6.53
N ARG A 45 -12.08 15.67 7.74
CA ARG A 45 -12.03 14.30 8.30
C ARG A 45 -12.59 13.22 7.38
N ALA A 46 -13.62 13.54 6.59
CA ALA A 46 -14.22 12.61 5.62
C ALA A 46 -13.18 12.10 4.60
N TYR A 47 -12.26 12.96 4.15
CA TYR A 47 -11.19 12.57 3.22
C TYR A 47 -10.31 11.47 3.80
N PHE A 48 -9.95 11.56 5.09
CA PHE A 48 -9.12 10.55 5.74
C PHE A 48 -9.86 9.22 5.97
N ILE A 49 -11.18 9.26 6.16
CA ILE A 49 -12.01 8.05 6.22
C ILE A 49 -12.03 7.35 4.86
N PHE A 50 -12.29 8.09 3.78
CA PHE A 50 -12.24 7.56 2.42
C PHE A 50 -10.85 7.01 2.07
N SER A 51 -9.79 7.76 2.39
CA SER A 51 -8.40 7.33 2.18
C SER A 51 -8.10 6.04 2.93
N ARG A 52 -8.57 5.88 4.17
CA ARG A 52 -8.43 4.64 4.94
C ARG A 52 -9.15 3.47 4.27
N ILE A 53 -10.40 3.64 3.84
CA ILE A 53 -11.18 2.57 3.18
C ILE A 53 -10.45 2.08 1.93
N ILE A 54 -9.99 3.02 1.09
CA ILE A 54 -9.23 2.71 -0.12
C ILE A 54 -7.92 2.01 0.22
N ALA A 55 -7.18 2.49 1.23
CA ALA A 55 -5.93 1.88 1.67
C ALA A 55 -6.12 0.45 2.21
N VAL A 56 -7.23 0.18 2.92
CA VAL A 56 -7.59 -1.17 3.37
C VAL A 56 -7.86 -2.10 2.18
N LEU A 57 -8.57 -1.62 1.14
CA LEU A 57 -8.78 -2.43 -0.06
C LEU A 57 -7.45 -2.77 -0.74
N PHE A 58 -6.57 -1.79 -0.90
CA PHE A 58 -5.24 -2.01 -1.49
C PHE A 58 -4.35 -2.92 -0.64
N SER A 59 -4.42 -2.85 0.69
CA SER A 59 -3.64 -3.74 1.54
C SER A 59 -4.11 -5.18 1.43
N VAL A 60 -5.42 -5.42 1.37
CA VAL A 60 -6.00 -6.77 1.15
C VAL A 60 -5.55 -7.33 -0.20
N ILE A 61 -5.62 -6.53 -1.27
CA ILE A 61 -5.15 -6.94 -2.60
C ILE A 61 -3.65 -7.26 -2.58
N GLY A 62 -2.83 -6.40 -1.96
CA GLY A 62 -1.39 -6.61 -1.86
C GLY A 62 -1.03 -7.90 -1.12
N ILE A 63 -1.69 -8.17 0.02
CA ILE A 63 -1.52 -9.41 0.78
C ILE A 63 -1.94 -10.63 -0.05
N TYR A 64 -3.07 -10.55 -0.75
CA TYR A 64 -3.54 -11.62 -1.63
C TYR A 64 -2.52 -11.93 -2.75
N LEU A 65 -2.00 -10.91 -3.43
CA LEU A 65 -1.01 -11.09 -4.49
C LEU A 65 0.32 -11.67 -3.97
N LEU A 66 0.77 -11.22 -2.80
CA LEU A 66 1.97 -11.77 -2.14
C LEU A 66 1.79 -13.24 -1.77
N THR A 67 0.62 -13.61 -1.25
CA THR A 67 0.33 -14.99 -0.84
C THR A 67 0.15 -15.91 -2.04
N VAL A 68 -0.64 -15.54 -3.06
CA VAL A 68 -0.83 -16.35 -4.28
C VAL A 68 0.51 -16.62 -4.99
N GLY A 69 1.37 -15.60 -5.09
CA GLY A 69 2.71 -15.77 -5.67
C GLY A 69 3.65 -16.68 -4.87
N TYR A 70 3.37 -16.87 -3.57
CA TYR A 70 4.11 -17.78 -2.69
C TYR A 70 3.54 -19.21 -2.77
N TRP A 71 2.22 -19.37 -2.67
CA TRP A 71 1.54 -20.67 -2.76
C TRP A 71 1.76 -21.37 -4.10
N SER A 72 1.76 -20.62 -5.21
CA SER A 72 2.04 -21.14 -6.56
C SER A 72 3.48 -21.60 -6.80
N ARG A 73 4.41 -21.34 -5.86
CA ARG A 73 5.80 -21.85 -5.92
C ARG A 73 6.05 -23.06 -5.02
N LEU A 74 5.11 -23.36 -4.11
CA LEU A 74 5.21 -24.44 -3.13
C LEU A 74 4.54 -25.74 -3.59
N PHE A 75 3.68 -25.68 -4.60
CA PHE A 75 3.00 -26.81 -5.24
C PHE A 75 3.36 -26.86 -6.72
#